data_AF-A0A4Q5QL08-F1
#
_entry.id   AF-A0A4Q5QL08-F1
#
_cell.length_a   1.000
_cell.length_b   1.000
_cell.length_c   1.000
_cell.angle_alpha   90.00
_cell.angle_beta   90.00
_cell.angle_gamma   90.00
#
_symmetry.space_group_name_H-M   'P 1'
#
loop_
_entity.id
_entity.type
_entity.pdbx_description
1 polymer ?
#
loop_
_entity_poly.entity_id
_entity_poly.type
_entity_poly.pdbx_seq_one_letter_code
_entity_poly.pdbx_strand_id
1 'polypeptide(L)' 'MPSRLKIDYASITDNEVARQIEFNAEVDGDEHEFAVRYDVLKELSGDEPENDALERLRQTNVAGGAWG' A
#
# COMPACT_ATOMS: atom_id res chain seq x y z
N MET A 1 -16.15 -4.62 13.22
CA MET A 1 -14.77 -5.02 13.56
C MET A 1 -13.88 -4.43 12.48
N PRO A 2 -12.69 -3.90 12.79
CA PRO A 2 -11.77 -3.48 11.72
C PRO A 2 -11.44 -4.70 10.87
N SER A 3 -11.60 -4.58 9.55
CA SER A 3 -11.18 -5.65 8.63
C SER A 3 -9.68 -5.89 8.79
N ARG A 4 -9.28 -7.16 8.81
CA ARG A 4 -7.87 -7.53 8.94
C ARG A 4 -7.28 -7.67 7.54
N LEU A 5 -6.44 -6.71 7.15
CA LEU A 5 -5.64 -6.78 5.95
C LEU A 5 -4.30 -7.45 6.25
N LYS A 6 -3.95 -8.50 5.51
CA LYS A 6 -2.62 -9.13 5.57
C LYS A 6 -2.01 -9.15 4.18
N ILE A 7 -0.99 -8.32 3.98
CA ILE A 7 -0.28 -8.20 2.69
C ILE A 7 0.72 -9.35 2.55
N ASP A 8 0.74 -9.99 1.37
CA ASP A 8 1.83 -10.87 0.97
C ASP A 8 3.00 -10.04 0.42
N TYR A 9 4.00 -9.79 1.28
CA TYR A 9 5.15 -8.97 0.92
C TYR A 9 6.01 -9.58 -0.20
N ALA A 10 5.92 -10.88 -0.47
CA ALA A 10 6.65 -11.51 -1.57
C ALA A 10 6.00 -11.25 -2.93
N SER A 11 4.73 -10.86 -2.95
CA SER A 11 3.97 -10.54 -4.18
C SER A 11 4.17 -9.10 -4.66
N ILE A 12 4.81 -8.25 -3.85
CA ILE A 12 4.86 -6.82 -4.16
C ILE A 12 5.73 -6.57 -5.40
N THR A 13 5.11 -5.96 -6.39
CA THR A 13 5.73 -5.61 -7.67
C THR A 13 5.62 -4.12 -7.90
N ASP A 14 6.73 -3.51 -8.33
CA ASP A 14 6.72 -2.13 -8.80
C ASP A 14 6.46 -2.09 -10.31
N ASN A 15 5.28 -1.59 -10.70
CA ASN A 15 4.90 -1.43 -12.09
C ASN A 15 5.12 0.03 -12.51
N GLU A 16 6.37 0.33 -12.87
CA GLU A 16 6.79 1.67 -13.31
C GLU A 16 6.01 2.16 -14.54
N VAL A 17 5.64 1.24 -15.45
CA VAL A 17 4.91 1.57 -16.68
C VAL A 17 3.50 2.07 -16.35
N ALA A 18 2.83 1.42 -15.41
CA ALA A 18 1.50 1.83 -14.95
C ALA A 18 1.55 2.86 -13.80
N ARG A 19 2.75 3.20 -13.30
CA ARG A 19 2.99 4.08 -12.14
C ARG A 19 2.18 3.64 -10.90
N GLN A 20 2.30 2.36 -10.55
CA GLN A 20 1.61 1.78 -9.40
C GLN A 20 2.39 0.64 -8.75
N ILE A 21 2.13 0.40 -7.47
CA ILE A 21 2.57 -0.78 -6.74
C ILE A 21 1.45 -1.80 -6.72
N GLU A 22 1.75 -3.02 -7.12
CA GLU A 22 0.81 -4.15 -7.17
C GLU A 22 1.17 -5.16 -6.09
N PHE A 23 0.18 -5.72 -5.42
CA PHE A 23 0.39 -6.75 -4.40
C PHE A 23 -0.88 -7.57 -4.13
N ASN A 24 -0.68 -8.78 -3.63
CA ASN A 24 -1.74 -9.63 -3.11
C ASN A 24 -1.92 -9.40 -1.61
N ALA A 25 -3.16 -9.45 -1.15
CA ALA A 25 -3.46 -9.42 0.27
C ALA A 25 -4.70 -10.25 0.62
N GLU A 26 -4.71 -10.77 1.84
CA GLU A 26 -5.88 -11.39 2.45
C GLU A 26 -6.71 -10.29 3.16
N VAL A 27 -7.99 -10.20 2.85
CA VAL A 27 -8.98 -9.36 3.56
C VAL A 27 -10.02 -10.29 4.18
N ASP A 28 -10.05 -10.33 5.51
CA ASP A 28 -11.03 -11.14 6.26
C ASP A 28 -11.10 -12.63 5.84
N GLY A 29 -9.99 -13.16 5.30
CA GLY A 29 -9.84 -14.55 4.88
C GLY A 29 -9.87 -14.79 3.37
N ASP A 30 -10.21 -13.78 2.57
CA ASP A 30 -10.28 -13.86 1.11
C ASP A 30 -9.06 -13.21 0.45
N GLU A 31 -8.48 -13.85 -0.58
CA GLU A 31 -7.36 -13.32 -1.35
C GLU A 31 -7.82 -12.30 -2.40
N HIS A 32 -7.13 -11.17 -2.46
CA HIS A 32 -7.39 -10.07 -3.38
C HIS A 32 -6.11 -9.50 -3.97
N GLU A 33 -6.20 -9.05 -5.23
CA GLU A 33 -5.17 -8.28 -5.90
C GLU A 33 -5.43 -6.78 -5.71
N PHE A 34 -4.40 -6.04 -5.32
CA PHE A 34 -4.44 -4.60 -5.10
C PHE A 34 -3.43 -3.88 -5.98
N ALA A 35 -3.77 -2.65 -6.35
CA ALA A 35 -2.88 -1.72 -7.02
C ALA A 35 -3.00 -0.33 -6.38
N VAL A 36 -1.88 0.24 -5.97
CA VAL A 36 -1.81 1.59 -5.40
C VAL A 36 -1.01 2.48 -6.33
N ARG A 37 -1.68 3.50 -6.90
CA ARG A 37 -1.05 4.47 -7.80
C ARG A 37 -0.05 5.35 -7.05
N TYR A 38 1.04 5.71 -7.72
CA TYR A 38 2.06 6.61 -7.17
C TYR A 38 1.49 7.95 -6.71
N ASP A 39 0.49 8.48 -7.43
CA ASP A 39 -0.17 9.74 -7.04
C ASP A 39 -0.81 9.62 -5.64
N VAL A 40 -1.41 8.46 -5.32
CA VAL A 40 -1.99 8.22 -4.00
C VAL A 40 -0.89 8.11 -2.95
N LEU A 41 0.21 7.40 -3.25
CA LEU A 41 1.37 7.31 -2.35
C LEU A 41 2.02 8.69 -2.11
N LYS A 42 2.05 9.56 -3.13
CA LYS A 42 2.56 10.91 -3.02
C LYS A 42 1.70 11.79 -2.12
N GLU A 43 0.38 11.74 -2.30
CA GLU A 43 -0.54 12.47 -1.42
C GLU A 43 -0.47 12.00 0.04
N LEU A 44 -0.26 10.69 0.27
CA LEU A 44 -0.17 10.13 1.62
C LEU A 44 1.20 10.34 2.28
N SER A 45 2.29 10.32 1.50
CA SER A 45 3.66 10.43 2.03
C SER A 45 4.27 11.83 1.94
N GLY A 46 3.74 12.70 1.09
CA GLY A 46 4.24 14.06 0.84
C GLY A 46 5.32 14.15 -0.25
N ASP A 47 5.91 13.04 -0.70
CA ASP A 47 6.91 13.03 -1.78
C ASP A 47 6.58 12.00 -2.86
N GLU A 48 7.18 12.18 -4.04
CA GLU A 48 7.09 11.20 -5.12
C GLU A 48 7.79 9.90 -4.70
N PRO A 49 7.14 8.73 -4.90
CA PRO A 49 7.77 7.44 -4.59
C PRO A 49 8.84 7.12 -5.66
N GLU A 50 10.03 7.68 -5.51
CA GLU A 50 11.18 7.45 -6.38
C GLU A 50 11.94 6.21 -5.91
N ASN A 51 11.58 5.03 -6.43
CA ASN A 51 12.24 3.75 -6.16
C ASN A 51 12.15 3.25 -4.69
N ASP A 52 11.39 3.95 -3.85
CA ASP A 52 11.16 3.68 -2.41
C ASP A 52 9.67 3.43 -2.08
N ALA A 53 8.83 3.28 -3.10
CA ALA A 53 7.37 3.13 -2.99
C ALA A 53 6.93 2.04 -1.99
N LEU A 54 7.69 0.94 -1.96
CA LEU A 54 7.52 -0.21 -1.06
C LEU A 54 7.77 0.15 0.41
N GLU A 55 8.79 0.95 0.65
CA GLU A 55 9.10 1.45 1.99
C GLU A 55 8.06 2.47 2.43
N ARG A 56 7.61 3.33 1.51
CA ARG A 56 6.52 4.29 1.76
C ARG A 56 5.20 3.61 2.09
N LEU A 57 4.82 2.54 1.38
CA LEU A 57 3.60 1.78 1.71
C LEU A 57 3.66 1.25 3.15
N ARG A 58 4.82 0.76 3.58
CA ARG A 58 5.04 0.30 4.97
C ARG A 58 5.03 1.44 5.99
N GLN A 59 5.55 2.61 5.61
CA GLN A 59 5.57 3.81 6.47
C GLN A 59 4.23 4.55 6.49
N THR A 60 3.36 4.31 5.51
CA THR A 60 1.99 4.78 5.47
C THR A 60 1.18 3.95 6.46
N ASN A 61 1.51 4.09 7.74
CA ASN A 61 0.56 3.91 8.81
C ASN A 61 -0.53 4.93 8.51
N VAL A 62 -1.60 4.51 7.83
CA VAL A 62 -2.84 5.28 7.77
C VAL A 62 -3.16 5.54 9.23
N ALA A 63 -3.03 6.81 9.65
CA ALA A 63 -3.09 7.23 11.03
C ALA A 63 -4.49 6.97 11.61
N GLY A 64 -4.76 5.71 11.95
CA GLY A 64 -5.88 5.29 12.77
C GLY A 64 -5.45 5.35 14.23
N GLY A 65 -5.39 6.55 14.81
CA GLY A 65 -5.15 6.67 16.25
C GLY A 65 -4.62 8.01 16.73
N ALA A 66 -5.29 9.12 16.40
CA ALA A 66 -5.08 10.38 17.11
C ALA A 66 -6.35 11.24 17.15
N TRP A 67 -7.50 10.69 17.59
CA TRP A 67 -8.58 11.43 18.29
C TRP A 67 -9.39 10.43 19.13
N GLY A 68 -9.31 10.59 20.45
CA GLY A 68 -9.98 9.76 21.45
C GLY A 68 -9.18 9.72 22.75
#